data_AF-A0A5E4LUU9-F1
#
_entry.id   AF-A0A5E4LUU9-F1
#
_cell.length_a   1.000
_cell.length_b   1.000
_cell.length_c   1.000
_cell.angle_alpha   90.00
_cell.angle_beta   90.00
_cell.angle_gamma   90.00
#
_symmetry.space_group_name_H-M   'P 1'
#
loop_
_entity.id
_entity.type
_entity.pdbx_description
1 polymer ?
#
loop_
_entity_poly.entity_id
_entity_poly.type
_entity_poly.pdbx_seq_one_letter_code
_entity_poly.pdbx_strand_id
1 'polypeptide(L)'
;MVESHYAEERWSFIEKVQDWFQNKGQFWLVLSILTFSSVLVLQVLFNFASQANPAARQQAEFLIVPILALFAFSIFWRNIFCTFLSLTGAMLTYGGMFFFHTVNATTQLVTPYVANRLGYGIKHIAIIAPNSVADRYFIVGVFALAFCLAIAIRPNFFKPKDSQDLPYPIWKHHRDLELVKGSNATRLIPLSSLMTFAEQNLVAKYKYITVIIGGRKFLVSPYEWVPEDSAVVRDNESGSIIGI
;
A
#
# COMPACT_ATOMS: atom_id res chain seq x y z
N MET A 1 -1.69 -30.83 -23.78
CA MET A 1 -2.79 -29.92 -24.19
C MET A 1 -3.92 -29.78 -23.15
N VAL A 2 -3.91 -30.50 -22.02
CA VAL A 2 -4.96 -30.38 -20.99
C VAL A 2 -4.66 -29.30 -19.93
N GLU A 3 -3.38 -29.00 -19.68
CA GLU A 3 -2.97 -27.97 -18.71
C GLU A 3 -3.35 -26.54 -19.13
N SER A 4 -3.41 -26.24 -20.43
CA SER A 4 -3.73 -24.88 -20.91
C SER A 4 -5.18 -24.49 -20.61
N HIS A 5 -6.12 -25.43 -20.78
CA HIS A 5 -7.55 -25.17 -20.54
C HIS A 5 -7.85 -24.94 -19.06
N TYR A 6 -7.19 -25.69 -18.16
CA TYR A 6 -7.34 -25.53 -16.71
C TYR A 6 -6.74 -24.21 -16.20
N ALA A 7 -5.63 -23.76 -16.80
CA ALA A 7 -5.05 -22.47 -16.48
C ALA A 7 -5.97 -21.32 -16.93
N GLU A 8 -6.53 -21.40 -18.13
CA GLU A 8 -7.42 -20.39 -18.71
C GLU A 8 -8.73 -20.22 -17.91
N GLU A 9 -9.33 -21.34 -17.47
CA GLU A 9 -10.49 -21.32 -16.60
C GLU A 9 -10.20 -20.66 -15.24
N ARG A 10 -9.04 -20.94 -14.64
CA ARG A 10 -8.63 -20.32 -13.36
C ARG A 10 -8.45 -18.82 -13.47
N TRP A 11 -7.81 -18.33 -14.53
CA TRP A 11 -7.64 -16.89 -14.75
C TRP A 11 -8.99 -16.20 -14.96
N SER A 12 -9.88 -16.81 -15.76
CA SER A 12 -11.22 -16.27 -15.98
C SER A 12 -12.08 -16.23 -14.71
N PHE A 13 -11.89 -17.20 -13.80
CA PHE A 13 -12.56 -17.21 -12.50
C PHE A 13 -12.02 -16.09 -11.59
N ILE A 14 -10.70 -15.93 -11.53
CA ILE A 14 -10.05 -14.88 -10.72
C ILE A 14 -10.51 -13.49 -11.19
N GLU A 15 -10.56 -13.25 -12.50
CA GLU A 15 -11.04 -12.00 -13.08
C GLU A 15 -12.50 -11.74 -12.72
N LYS A 16 -13.39 -12.73 -12.86
CA LYS A 16 -14.81 -12.59 -12.46
C LYS A 16 -14.98 -12.26 -10.99
N VAL A 17 -14.20 -12.90 -10.11
CA VAL A 17 -14.23 -12.62 -8.67
C VAL A 17 -13.74 -11.20 -8.41
N GLN A 18 -12.62 -10.81 -9.02
CA GLN A 18 -12.04 -9.48 -8.86
C GLN A 18 -12.99 -8.37 -9.34
N ASP A 19 -13.63 -8.55 -10.50
CA ASP A 19 -14.62 -7.61 -11.04
C ASP A 19 -15.85 -7.49 -10.15
N TRP A 20 -16.31 -8.60 -9.55
CA TRP A 20 -17.42 -8.57 -8.60
C TRP A 20 -17.10 -7.74 -7.36
N PHE A 21 -15.90 -7.89 -6.81
CA PHE A 21 -15.43 -7.09 -5.66
C PHE A 21 -15.27 -5.61 -6.03
N GLN A 22 -14.74 -5.29 -7.22
CA GLN A 22 -14.61 -3.93 -7.70
C GLN A 22 -15.97 -3.25 -7.89
N ASN A 23 -16.94 -3.94 -8.49
CA ASN A 23 -18.31 -3.44 -8.68
C ASN A 23 -19.04 -3.17 -7.37
N LYS A 24 -18.68 -3.88 -6.29
CA LYS A 24 -19.22 -3.68 -4.93
C LYS A 24 -18.31 -2.84 -4.03
N GLY A 25 -17.34 -2.09 -4.58
CA GLY A 25 -16.34 -1.35 -3.80
C GLY A 25 -16.90 -0.39 -2.75
N GLN A 26 -18.08 0.22 -2.99
CA GLN A 26 -18.77 1.09 -2.03
C GLN A 26 -19.32 0.33 -0.82
N PHE A 27 -19.86 -0.87 -1.03
CA PHE A 27 -20.35 -1.72 0.07
C PHE A 27 -19.20 -2.09 1.01
N TRP A 28 -18.05 -2.50 0.46
CA TRP A 28 -16.85 -2.83 1.22
C TRP A 28 -16.23 -1.61 1.91
N LEU A 29 -16.45 -0.40 1.38
CA LEU A 29 -16.06 0.85 2.04
C LEU A 29 -16.92 1.11 3.27
N VAL A 30 -18.24 1.02 3.12
CA VAL A 30 -19.17 1.21 4.24
C VAL A 30 -18.92 0.19 5.34
N LEU A 31 -18.68 -1.07 4.96
CA LEU A 31 -18.34 -2.14 5.90
C LEU A 31 -17.04 -1.87 6.66
N SER A 32 -15.99 -1.36 5.99
CA SER A 32 -14.73 -1.02 6.65
C SER A 32 -14.87 0.18 7.60
N ILE A 33 -15.67 1.19 7.24
CA ILE A 33 -16.00 2.30 8.15
C ILE A 33 -16.76 1.78 9.38
N LEU A 34 -17.80 0.97 9.17
CA LEU A 34 -18.64 0.46 10.26
C LEU A 34 -17.83 -0.42 11.22
N THR A 35 -16.99 -1.31 10.69
CA THR A 35 -16.11 -2.16 11.51
C THR A 35 -15.07 -1.35 12.26
N PHE A 36 -14.44 -0.35 11.63
CA PHE A 36 -13.51 0.55 12.31
C PHE A 36 -14.17 1.34 13.45
N SER A 37 -15.34 1.93 13.21
CA SER A 37 -16.12 2.62 14.23
C SER A 37 -16.52 1.68 15.37
N SER A 38 -16.90 0.44 15.06
CA SER A 38 -17.22 -0.58 16.06
C SER A 38 -16.02 -0.88 16.96
N VAL A 39 -14.81 -1.04 16.41
CA VAL A 39 -13.57 -1.26 17.19
C VAL A 39 -13.31 -0.12 18.18
N LEU A 40 -13.52 1.14 17.76
CA LEU A 40 -13.33 2.30 18.63
C LEU A 40 -14.36 2.34 19.77
N VAL A 41 -15.63 2.09 19.47
CA VAL A 41 -16.70 2.05 20.48
C VAL A 41 -16.45 0.92 21.47
N LEU A 42 -16.07 -0.27 20.98
CA LEU A 42 -15.71 -1.42 21.81
C LEU A 42 -14.54 -1.11 22.73
N GLN A 43 -13.49 -0.44 22.25
CA GLN A 43 -12.37 -0.05 23.11
C GLN A 43 -12.81 0.85 24.26
N VAL A 44 -13.65 1.85 23.99
CA VAL A 44 -14.16 2.77 25.01
C VAL A 44 -14.99 2.01 26.03
N LEU A 45 -15.91 1.16 25.57
CA LEU A 45 -16.74 0.30 26.43
C LEU A 45 -15.89 -0.63 27.28
N PHE A 46 -14.84 -1.25 26.73
CA PHE A 46 -13.96 -2.14 27.48
C PHE A 46 -13.09 -1.42 28.49
N ASN A 47 -12.66 -0.19 28.21
CA ASN A 47 -11.98 0.62 29.22
C ASN A 47 -12.88 0.87 30.42
N PHE A 48 -14.14 1.26 30.21
CA PHE A 48 -15.11 1.42 31.31
C PHE A 48 -15.44 0.09 32.01
N ALA A 49 -15.70 -0.98 31.25
CA ALA A 49 -16.02 -2.29 31.81
C ALA A 49 -14.85 -2.88 32.61
N SER A 50 -13.61 -2.66 32.18
CA SER A 50 -12.40 -3.14 32.87
C SER A 50 -12.17 -2.48 34.23
N GLN A 51 -12.65 -1.24 34.42
CA GLN A 51 -12.62 -0.57 35.73
C GLN A 51 -13.63 -1.20 36.70
N ALA A 52 -14.75 -1.72 36.19
CA ALA A 52 -15.79 -2.36 36.99
C ALA A 52 -15.52 -3.86 37.24
N ASN A 53 -15.03 -4.59 36.24
CA ASN A 53 -14.68 -6.00 36.34
C ASN A 53 -13.55 -6.38 35.35
N PRO A 54 -12.36 -6.77 35.83
CA PRO A 54 -11.24 -7.13 34.96
C PRO A 54 -11.47 -8.40 34.14
N ALA A 55 -12.42 -9.28 34.52
CA ALA A 55 -12.73 -10.50 33.78
C ALA A 55 -13.63 -10.26 32.55
N ALA A 56 -14.33 -9.13 32.48
CA ALA A 56 -15.22 -8.80 31.37
C ALA A 56 -14.48 -8.67 30.02
N ARG A 57 -13.17 -8.38 30.06
CA ARG A 57 -12.34 -8.18 28.86
C ARG A 57 -11.84 -9.49 28.22
N GLN A 58 -11.81 -10.60 28.96
CA GLN A 58 -11.52 -11.93 28.39
C GLN A 58 -12.69 -12.45 27.54
N GLN A 59 -13.92 -12.23 27.99
CA GLN A 59 -15.12 -12.63 27.22
C GLN A 59 -15.29 -11.81 25.94
N ALA A 60 -14.71 -10.61 25.92
CA ALA A 60 -14.71 -9.70 24.78
C ALA A 60 -13.80 -10.10 23.63
N GLU A 61 -12.79 -10.96 23.86
CA GLU A 61 -11.86 -11.42 22.82
C GLU A 61 -12.59 -12.12 21.68
N PHE A 62 -13.61 -12.91 22.03
CA PHE A 62 -14.48 -13.59 21.07
C PHE A 62 -15.16 -12.62 20.09
N LEU A 63 -15.36 -11.35 20.49
CA LEU A 63 -16.03 -10.34 19.69
C LEU A 63 -15.05 -9.43 18.93
N ILE A 64 -13.86 -9.16 19.48
CA ILE A 64 -12.83 -8.31 18.84
C ILE A 64 -12.19 -9.02 17.62
N VAL A 65 -11.81 -10.29 17.78
CA VAL A 65 -11.14 -11.07 16.72
C VAL A 65 -11.95 -11.10 15.40
N PRO A 66 -13.25 -11.46 15.40
CA PRO A 66 -14.02 -11.50 14.16
C PRO A 66 -14.22 -10.10 13.55
N ILE A 67 -14.30 -9.04 14.36
CA ILE A 67 -14.44 -7.66 13.84
C ILE A 67 -13.15 -7.21 13.15
N LEU A 68 -11.98 -7.49 13.73
CA LEU A 68 -10.69 -7.19 13.11
C LEU A 68 -10.47 -8.02 11.83
N ALA A 69 -10.87 -9.30 11.84
CA ALA A 69 -10.84 -10.14 10.66
C ALA A 69 -11.77 -9.61 9.54
N LEU A 70 -12.97 -9.19 9.90
CA LEU A 70 -13.91 -8.53 8.98
C LEU A 70 -13.32 -7.25 8.38
N PHE A 71 -12.67 -6.41 9.19
CA PHE A 71 -12.01 -5.20 8.71
C PHE A 71 -10.90 -5.53 7.69
N ALA A 72 -10.01 -6.47 8.02
CA ALA A 72 -8.93 -6.90 7.12
C ALA A 72 -9.49 -7.49 5.82
N PHE A 73 -10.52 -8.33 5.89
CA PHE A 73 -11.17 -8.91 4.72
C PHE A 73 -11.85 -7.85 3.85
N SER A 74 -12.46 -6.84 4.46
CA SER A 74 -13.12 -5.74 3.76
C SER A 74 -12.14 -4.89 2.93
N ILE A 75 -10.86 -4.85 3.33
CA ILE A 75 -9.81 -4.09 2.66
C ILE A 75 -8.96 -4.95 1.72
N PHE A 76 -8.96 -6.27 1.92
CA PHE A 76 -8.12 -7.23 1.20
C PHE A 76 -8.15 -7.04 -0.33
N TRP A 77 -9.32 -6.73 -0.87
CA TRP A 77 -9.58 -6.69 -2.31
C TRP A 77 -9.20 -5.38 -3.00
N ARG A 78 -8.71 -4.38 -2.27
CA ARG A 78 -8.48 -3.03 -2.80
C ARG A 78 -7.07 -2.84 -3.34
N ASN A 79 -6.06 -3.09 -2.51
CA ASN A 79 -4.66 -2.91 -2.86
C ASN A 79 -3.79 -3.71 -1.88
N ILE A 80 -2.75 -4.36 -2.39
CA ILE A 80 -1.79 -5.13 -1.58
C ILE A 80 -1.13 -4.28 -0.50
N PHE A 81 -0.86 -2.99 -0.75
CA PHE A 81 -0.33 -2.10 0.28
C PHE A 81 -1.31 -1.91 1.44
N CYS A 82 -2.61 -1.75 1.13
CA CYS A 82 -3.65 -1.61 2.13
C CYS A 82 -3.85 -2.92 2.91
N THR A 83 -3.68 -4.08 2.27
CA THR A 83 -3.79 -5.37 2.96
C THR A 83 -2.69 -5.53 4.01
N PHE A 84 -1.43 -5.30 3.65
CA PHE A 84 -0.30 -5.33 4.59
C PHE A 84 -0.50 -4.37 5.76
N LEU A 85 -0.94 -3.14 5.46
CA LEU A 85 -1.17 -2.12 6.48
C LEU A 85 -2.36 -2.50 7.40
N SER A 86 -3.43 -3.08 6.85
CA SER A 86 -4.59 -3.53 7.62
C SER A 86 -4.27 -4.72 8.52
N LEU A 87 -3.46 -5.68 8.05
CA LEU A 87 -3.05 -6.84 8.83
C LEU A 87 -2.12 -6.42 9.97
N THR A 88 -1.15 -5.57 9.65
CA THR A 88 -0.23 -5.00 10.64
C THR A 88 -1.00 -4.18 11.68
N GLY A 89 -1.92 -3.31 11.23
CA GLY A 89 -2.78 -2.53 12.12
C GLY A 89 -3.65 -3.41 13.02
N ALA A 90 -4.29 -4.44 12.47
CA ALA A 90 -5.13 -5.36 13.24
C ALA A 90 -4.32 -6.13 14.28
N MET A 91 -3.11 -6.61 13.93
CA MET A 91 -2.21 -7.31 14.84
C MET A 91 -1.75 -6.40 15.99
N LEU A 92 -1.39 -5.15 15.69
CA LEU A 92 -0.97 -4.17 16.69
C LEU A 92 -2.13 -3.71 17.59
N THR A 93 -3.32 -3.52 17.03
CA THR A 93 -4.53 -3.19 17.80
C THR A 93 -4.92 -4.35 18.74
N TYR A 94 -4.90 -5.58 18.25
CA TYR A 94 -5.11 -6.78 19.07
C TYR A 94 -4.05 -6.90 20.17
N GLY A 95 -2.77 -6.72 19.81
CA GLY A 95 -1.66 -6.72 20.75
C GLY A 95 -1.82 -5.64 21.84
N GLY A 96 -2.16 -4.41 21.46
CA GLY A 96 -2.42 -3.33 22.42
C GLY A 96 -3.63 -3.58 23.32
N MET A 97 -4.69 -4.21 22.80
CA MET A 97 -5.87 -4.58 23.59
C MET A 97 -5.59 -5.71 24.60
N PHE A 98 -4.73 -6.68 24.25
CA PHE A 98 -4.48 -7.89 25.04
C PHE A 98 -3.19 -7.85 25.88
N PHE A 99 -2.19 -7.03 25.54
CA PHE A 99 -0.96 -6.86 26.33
C PHE A 99 -1.25 -6.35 27.75
N PHE A 100 -2.36 -5.63 27.94
CA PHE A 100 -2.88 -5.29 29.27
C PHE A 100 -3.10 -6.52 30.19
N HIS A 101 -3.45 -7.69 29.63
CA HIS A 101 -3.74 -8.89 30.42
C HIS A 101 -2.48 -9.69 30.77
N THR A 102 -1.53 -9.81 29.85
CA THR A 102 -0.33 -10.61 30.11
C THR A 102 0.50 -9.99 31.24
N VAL A 103 0.53 -8.65 31.36
CA VAL A 103 1.35 -7.97 32.37
C VAL A 103 0.63 -7.70 33.69
N ASN A 104 -0.70 -7.63 33.71
CA ASN A 104 -1.44 -7.72 34.98
C ASN A 104 -1.37 -9.14 35.57
N ALA A 105 -1.17 -10.17 34.75
CA ALA A 105 -0.82 -11.53 35.19
C ALA A 105 0.68 -11.69 35.52
N THR A 106 1.56 -10.88 34.90
CA THR A 106 3.01 -10.86 35.15
C THR A 106 3.46 -9.53 35.77
N THR A 107 3.05 -9.30 37.01
CA THR A 107 3.86 -8.55 38.00
C THR A 107 5.19 -9.26 38.32
N GLN A 108 5.82 -9.93 37.35
CA GLN A 108 7.02 -10.71 37.53
C GLN A 108 8.08 -10.36 36.48
N LEU A 109 8.99 -9.50 36.92
CA LEU A 109 10.43 -9.69 36.73
C LEU A 109 10.95 -9.59 35.28
N VAL A 110 10.92 -8.40 34.70
CA VAL A 110 11.98 -8.02 33.74
C VAL A 110 12.85 -6.97 34.41
N THR A 111 13.81 -7.42 35.20
CA THR A 111 14.92 -6.57 35.67
C THR A 111 15.95 -6.48 34.55
N PRO A 112 16.18 -5.31 33.92
CA PRO A 112 17.29 -5.17 33.01
C PRO A 112 18.59 -5.32 33.82
N TYR A 113 19.37 -6.35 33.53
CA TYR A 113 20.69 -6.53 34.12
C TYR A 113 21.66 -5.57 33.41
N VAL A 114 22.12 -4.55 34.10
CA VAL A 114 23.35 -3.84 33.69
C VAL A 114 24.38 -4.18 34.76
N ALA A 115 25.23 -5.16 34.47
CA ALA A 115 26.36 -5.47 35.32
C ALA A 115 27.36 -4.31 35.21
N ASN A 116 27.54 -3.56 36.30
CA ASN A 116 28.71 -2.71 36.41
C ASN A 116 29.96 -3.61 36.48
N ARG A 117 31.10 -3.15 35.97
CA ARG A 117 32.36 -3.92 35.77
C ARG A 117 32.96 -4.51 37.07
N LEU A 118 32.34 -4.25 38.22
CA LEU A 118 32.71 -4.69 39.57
C LEU A 118 31.68 -5.64 40.23
N GLY A 119 30.69 -6.15 39.49
CA GLY A 119 29.78 -7.21 39.98
C GLY A 119 28.71 -6.79 41.00
N TYR A 120 28.73 -5.54 41.50
CA TYR A 120 27.67 -4.98 42.33
C TYR A 120 26.76 -4.08 41.49
N GLY A 121 25.66 -4.66 40.99
CA GLY A 121 24.65 -3.96 40.20
C GLY A 121 23.57 -3.33 41.07
N ILE A 122 23.46 -2.00 41.05
CA ILE A 122 22.31 -1.28 41.62
C ILE A 122 21.09 -1.61 40.75
N LYS A 123 20.06 -2.20 41.37
CA LYS A 123 18.78 -2.48 40.71
C LYS A 123 18.05 -1.17 40.40
N HIS A 124 18.32 -0.56 39.26
CA HIS A 124 17.39 0.42 38.71
C HIS A 124 16.19 -0.34 38.14
N ILE A 125 15.14 -0.46 38.95
CA ILE A 125 13.84 -0.93 38.51
C ILE A 125 13.27 0.18 37.64
N ALA A 126 13.50 0.11 36.33
CA ALA A 126 12.71 0.89 35.39
C ALA A 126 11.29 0.29 35.42
N ILE A 127 10.42 0.87 36.25
CA ILE A 127 8.99 0.56 36.25
C ILE A 127 8.42 1.19 34.97
N ILE A 128 8.61 0.52 33.83
CA ILE A 128 7.84 0.85 32.64
C ILE A 128 6.44 0.32 32.93
N ALA A 129 5.53 1.24 33.26
CA ALA A 129 4.13 0.88 33.50
C ALA A 129 3.63 0.12 32.26
N PRO A 130 3.20 -1.15 32.40
CA PRO A 130 2.81 -2.00 31.27
C PRO A 130 1.71 -1.38 30.40
N ASN A 131 0.86 -0.58 31.04
CA ASN A 131 -0.18 0.23 30.43
C ASN A 131 0.40 1.15 29.34
N SER A 132 1.56 1.77 29.58
CA SER A 132 2.18 2.70 28.62
C SER A 132 2.66 2.02 27.34
N VAL A 133 3.01 0.73 27.40
CA VAL A 133 3.45 -0.05 26.24
C VAL A 133 2.23 -0.54 25.47
N ALA A 134 1.23 -1.07 26.15
CA ALA A 134 -0.04 -1.49 25.56
C ALA A 134 -0.76 -0.34 24.83
N ASP A 135 -0.80 0.85 25.45
CA ASP A 135 -1.39 2.05 24.87
C ASP A 135 -0.67 2.47 23.57
N ARG A 136 0.67 2.37 23.52
CA ARG A 136 1.45 2.66 22.32
C ARG A 136 1.13 1.69 21.19
N TYR A 137 1.10 0.39 21.47
CA TYR A 137 0.73 -0.63 20.47
C TYR A 137 -0.68 -0.39 19.93
N PHE A 138 -1.62 -0.06 20.82
CA PHE A 138 -3.00 0.24 20.45
C PHE A 138 -3.08 1.48 19.56
N ILE A 139 -2.46 2.60 19.96
CA ILE A 139 -2.48 3.86 19.18
C ILE A 139 -1.85 3.67 17.81
N VAL A 140 -0.70 3.00 17.73
CA VAL A 140 -0.03 2.73 16.44
C VAL A 140 -0.90 1.83 15.57
N GLY A 141 -1.55 0.81 16.15
CA GLY A 141 -2.50 -0.05 15.43
C GLY A 141 -3.69 0.73 14.87
N VAL A 142 -4.36 1.53 15.70
CA VAL A 142 -5.48 2.38 15.26
C VAL A 142 -5.05 3.39 14.20
N PHE A 143 -3.86 3.97 14.33
CA PHE A 143 -3.31 4.89 13.33
C PHE A 143 -3.09 4.18 11.99
N ALA A 144 -2.53 2.97 11.99
CA ALA A 144 -2.36 2.16 10.78
C ALA A 144 -3.70 1.80 10.13
N LEU A 145 -4.71 1.42 10.92
CA LEU A 145 -6.07 1.15 10.43
C LEU A 145 -6.73 2.41 9.85
N ALA A 146 -6.57 3.57 10.50
CA ALA A 146 -7.09 4.85 10.03
C ALA A 146 -6.41 5.31 8.73
N PHE A 147 -5.10 5.15 8.63
CA PHE A 147 -4.35 5.48 7.41
C PHE A 147 -4.76 4.55 6.25
N CYS A 148 -4.99 3.27 6.55
CA CYS A 148 -5.53 2.32 5.60
C CYS A 148 -6.93 2.72 5.10
N LEU A 149 -7.79 3.14 6.02
CA LEU A 149 -9.12 3.66 5.70
C LEU A 149 -9.05 4.95 4.86
N ALA A 150 -8.11 5.85 5.15
CA ALA A 150 -7.90 7.08 4.39
C ALA A 150 -7.50 6.79 2.93
N ILE A 151 -6.57 5.86 2.72
CA ILE A 151 -6.17 5.39 1.38
C ILE A 151 -7.36 4.73 0.67
N ALA A 152 -8.18 3.97 1.40
CA ALA A 152 -9.37 3.32 0.87
C ALA A 152 -10.45 4.34 0.43
N ILE A 153 -10.73 5.37 1.22
CA ILE A 153 -11.79 6.36 0.90
C ILE A 153 -11.42 7.16 -0.34
N ARG A 154 -10.15 7.58 -0.46
CA ARG A 154 -9.66 8.33 -1.62
C ARG A 154 -8.24 7.91 -1.96
N PRO A 155 -8.06 6.93 -2.88
CA PRO A 155 -6.73 6.59 -3.40
C PRO A 155 -6.09 7.77 -4.15
N ASN A 156 -6.89 8.75 -4.57
CA ASN A 156 -6.47 9.97 -5.26
C ASN A 156 -5.77 11.01 -4.37
N PHE A 157 -5.66 10.85 -3.05
CA PHE A 157 -4.83 11.77 -2.24
C PHE A 157 -3.34 11.59 -2.49
N PHE A 158 -2.92 10.37 -2.85
CA PHE A 158 -1.52 10.03 -3.14
C PHE A 158 -1.22 9.88 -4.61
N LYS A 159 -2.25 9.84 -5.48
CA LYS A 159 -2.01 10.02 -6.91
C LYS A 159 -1.58 11.47 -7.12
N PRO A 160 -0.42 11.73 -7.75
CA PRO A 160 -0.19 13.05 -8.30
C PRO A 160 -1.42 13.38 -9.15
N LYS A 161 -2.04 14.53 -8.87
CA LYS A 161 -3.23 15.04 -9.55
C LYS A 161 -3.03 14.79 -11.05
N ASP A 162 -3.71 13.77 -11.61
CA ASP A 162 -3.60 13.42 -13.03
C ASP A 162 -4.05 14.66 -13.83
N SER A 163 -3.07 15.45 -14.21
CA SER A 163 -2.88 16.10 -15.49
C SER A 163 -4.06 15.99 -16.46
N GLN A 164 -5.09 16.81 -16.25
CA GLN A 164 -5.97 17.20 -17.35
C GLN A 164 -5.25 18.10 -18.36
N ASP A 165 -4.04 18.59 -18.03
CA ASP A 165 -3.14 19.31 -18.94
C ASP A 165 -1.83 18.53 -19.11
N LEU A 166 -1.88 17.30 -19.63
CA LEU A 166 -0.65 16.73 -20.20
C LEU A 166 -0.31 17.56 -21.45
N PRO A 167 0.89 18.15 -21.54
CA PRO A 167 1.24 19.06 -22.65
C PRO A 167 1.29 18.36 -24.00
N TYR A 168 1.40 17.02 -24.01
CA TYR A 168 1.56 16.22 -25.22
C TYR A 168 0.71 14.94 -25.17
N PRO A 169 0.25 14.44 -26.33
CA PRO A 169 -0.48 13.18 -26.43
C PRO A 169 0.39 11.99 -26.02
N ILE A 170 -0.23 10.96 -25.42
CA ILE A 170 0.44 9.71 -25.04
C ILE A 170 0.55 8.82 -26.28
N TRP A 171 1.77 8.40 -26.61
CA TRP A 171 2.04 7.43 -27.67
C TRP A 171 1.51 6.05 -27.27
N LYS A 172 0.76 5.41 -28.17
CA LYS A 172 0.38 4.01 -28.05
C LYS A 172 0.72 3.30 -29.34
N HIS A 173 1.74 2.46 -29.30
CA HIS A 173 2.24 1.70 -30.45
C HIS A 173 1.11 1.03 -31.27
N HIS A 174 0.09 0.45 -30.63
CA HIS A 174 -1.01 -0.24 -31.30
C HIS A 174 -2.04 0.68 -31.98
N ARG A 175 -2.15 1.94 -31.53
CA ARG A 175 -3.21 2.88 -31.95
C ARG A 175 -2.68 3.94 -32.90
N ASP A 176 -1.43 4.36 -32.71
CA ASP A 176 -0.80 5.45 -33.45
C ASP A 176 0.08 4.95 -34.60
N LEU A 177 0.17 3.63 -34.82
CA LEU A 177 0.88 3.04 -35.96
C LEU A 177 0.31 3.49 -37.31
N GLU A 178 -1.00 3.75 -37.36
CA GLU A 178 -1.69 4.22 -38.56
C GLU A 178 -1.26 5.64 -38.96
N LEU A 179 -0.83 6.47 -38.00
CA LEU A 179 -0.32 7.82 -38.26
C LEU A 179 1.06 7.80 -38.94
N VAL A 180 1.84 6.73 -38.74
CA VAL A 180 3.21 6.59 -39.26
C VAL A 180 3.26 5.78 -40.57
N LYS A 181 2.23 4.97 -40.87
CA LYS A 181 2.13 4.19 -42.12
C LYS A 181 2.18 5.00 -43.41
N GLY A 182 1.94 6.32 -43.37
CA GLY A 182 1.92 7.21 -44.53
C GLY A 182 3.29 7.55 -45.14
N SER A 183 4.39 7.34 -44.43
CA SER A 183 5.74 7.57 -44.96
C SER A 183 6.61 6.34 -44.74
N ASN A 184 6.87 5.58 -45.80
CA ASN A 184 7.89 4.53 -45.93
C ASN A 184 8.11 3.66 -44.68
N ALA A 185 7.50 2.47 -44.65
CA ALA A 185 7.68 1.37 -43.68
C ALA A 185 8.81 1.60 -42.65
N THR A 186 8.49 2.36 -41.60
CA THR A 186 9.48 2.83 -40.64
C THR A 186 9.74 1.70 -39.65
N ARG A 187 11.01 1.32 -39.50
CA ARG A 187 11.42 0.29 -38.56
C ARG A 187 11.17 0.79 -37.14
N LEU A 188 10.63 -0.09 -36.30
CA LEU A 188 10.43 0.19 -34.89
C LEU A 188 11.66 -0.27 -34.11
N ILE A 189 12.12 0.59 -33.22
CA ILE A 189 13.23 0.32 -32.31
C ILE A 189 12.74 0.50 -30.87
N PRO A 190 13.32 -0.22 -29.89
CA PRO A 190 12.98 0.01 -28.49
C PRO A 190 13.44 1.42 -28.08
N LEU A 191 12.63 2.15 -27.33
CA LEU A 191 12.98 3.51 -26.90
C LEU A 191 14.33 3.57 -26.17
N SER A 192 14.71 2.50 -25.46
CA SER A 192 16.00 2.37 -24.79
C SER A 192 17.20 2.52 -25.73
N SER A 193 17.10 2.17 -27.01
CA SER A 193 18.21 2.32 -27.96
C SER A 193 18.49 3.77 -28.35
N LEU A 194 17.56 4.68 -28.09
CA LEU A 194 17.73 6.14 -28.31
C LEU A 194 18.32 6.85 -27.08
N MET A 195 18.50 6.12 -25.99
CA MET A 195 19.02 6.62 -24.72
C MET A 195 20.47 6.18 -24.51
N THR A 196 21.24 7.03 -23.83
CA THR A 196 22.57 6.67 -23.33
C THR A 196 22.47 5.66 -22.19
N PHE A 197 23.58 4.97 -21.89
CA PHE A 197 23.62 3.99 -20.81
C PHE A 197 23.22 4.57 -19.44
N ALA A 198 23.63 5.81 -19.14
CA ALA A 198 23.26 6.49 -17.90
C ALA A 198 21.74 6.80 -17.85
N GLU A 199 21.18 7.22 -18.98
CA GLU A 199 19.76 7.51 -19.13
C GLU A 199 18.89 6.27 -18.97
N GLN A 200 19.31 5.13 -19.52
CA GLN A 200 18.60 3.85 -19.39
C GLN A 200 18.45 3.43 -17.91
N ASN A 201 19.44 3.73 -17.07
CA ASN A 201 19.37 3.43 -15.63
C ASN A 201 18.47 4.42 -14.87
N LEU A 202 18.40 5.66 -15.33
CA LEU A 202 17.57 6.71 -14.72
C LEU A 202 16.12 6.68 -15.21
N VAL A 203 15.84 5.98 -16.31
CA VAL A 203 14.53 5.95 -16.98
C VAL A 203 13.42 5.41 -16.09
N ALA A 204 13.75 4.52 -15.15
CA ALA A 204 12.80 3.86 -14.26
C ALA A 204 12.09 4.82 -13.29
N LYS A 205 12.61 6.06 -13.11
CA LYS A 205 11.96 7.08 -12.28
C LYS A 205 10.77 7.75 -12.96
N TYR A 206 10.65 7.64 -14.29
CA TYR A 206 9.62 8.31 -15.07
C TYR A 206 8.54 7.31 -15.50
N LYS A 207 7.27 7.74 -15.44
CA LYS A 207 6.14 7.00 -16.00
C LYS A 207 6.06 7.21 -17.51
N TYR A 208 6.36 8.42 -17.98
CA TYR A 208 6.42 8.79 -19.39
C TYR A 208 7.59 9.70 -19.69
N ILE A 209 8.09 9.64 -20.92
CA ILE A 209 9.20 10.45 -21.43
C ILE A 209 8.76 11.18 -22.68
N THR A 210 9.22 12.41 -22.84
CA THR A 210 8.90 13.22 -24.01
C THR A 210 9.79 12.81 -25.19
N VAL A 211 9.17 12.38 -26.29
CA VAL A 211 9.84 11.93 -27.51
C VAL A 211 9.23 12.64 -28.71
N ILE A 212 10.06 13.06 -29.67
CA ILE A 212 9.62 13.60 -30.95
C ILE A 212 9.49 12.43 -31.92
N ILE A 213 8.29 12.22 -32.44
CA ILE A 213 7.95 11.19 -33.44
C ILE A 213 7.31 11.91 -34.63
N GLY A 214 7.87 11.77 -35.84
CA GLY A 214 7.36 12.44 -37.04
C GLY A 214 7.22 13.97 -36.90
N GLY A 215 8.13 14.60 -36.15
CA GLY A 215 8.12 16.05 -35.90
C GLY A 215 7.12 16.55 -34.84
N ARG A 216 6.37 15.66 -34.17
CA ARG A 216 5.46 15.99 -33.07
C ARG A 216 5.95 15.39 -31.75
N LYS A 217 5.74 16.10 -30.64
CA LYS A 217 6.09 15.61 -29.30
C LYS A 217 5.00 14.70 -28.76
N PHE A 218 5.40 13.56 -28.22
CA PHE A 218 4.56 12.57 -27.58
C PHE A 218 5.13 12.18 -26.21
N LEU A 219 4.26 11.74 -25.32
CA LEU A 219 4.64 11.08 -24.06
C LEU A 219 4.68 9.57 -24.29
N VAL A 220 5.85 8.96 -24.15
CA VAL A 220 6.11 7.55 -24.45
C VAL A 220 6.51 6.83 -23.17
N SER A 221 6.02 5.61 -22.96
CA SER A 221 6.50 4.78 -21.85
C SER A 221 7.97 4.37 -22.09
N PRO A 222 8.84 4.34 -21.06
CA PRO A 222 10.25 3.93 -21.19
C PRO A 222 10.49 2.59 -21.92
N TYR A 223 9.50 1.69 -21.87
CA TYR A 223 9.60 0.32 -22.38
C TYR A 223 8.87 0.11 -23.72
N GLU A 224 8.36 1.19 -24.33
CA GLU A 224 7.65 1.11 -25.61
C GLU A 224 8.58 1.15 -26.83
N TRP A 225 8.01 0.77 -27.97
CA TRP A 225 8.65 0.80 -29.27
C TRP A 225 8.26 2.08 -30.00
N VAL A 226 9.26 2.73 -30.59
CA VAL A 226 9.12 3.98 -31.34
C VAL A 226 9.75 3.84 -32.72
N PRO A 227 9.29 4.64 -33.71
CA PRO A 227 9.94 4.70 -35.01
C PRO A 227 11.43 5.07 -34.92
N GLU A 228 12.27 4.53 -35.81
CA GLU A 228 13.72 4.76 -35.82
C GLU A 228 14.13 6.23 -35.97
N ASP A 229 13.30 7.05 -36.62
CA ASP A 229 13.47 8.49 -36.79
C ASP A 229 13.10 9.31 -35.53
N SER A 230 12.74 8.64 -34.43
CA SER A 230 12.33 9.32 -33.20
C SER A 230 13.52 9.89 -32.43
N ALA A 231 13.31 11.02 -31.76
CA ALA A 231 14.32 11.67 -30.93
C ALA A 231 13.82 11.93 -29.51
N VAL A 232 14.59 11.52 -28.50
CA VAL A 232 14.28 11.82 -27.09
C VAL A 232 14.53 13.30 -26.81
N VAL A 233 13.54 13.97 -26.21
CA VAL A 233 13.68 15.37 -25.82
C VAL A 233 14.51 15.46 -24.55
N ARG A 234 15.61 16.20 -24.63
CA ARG A 234 16.49 16.50 -23.51
C ARG A 234 16.38 17.97 -23.15
N ASP A 235 16.58 18.26 -21.88
CA ASP A 235 16.72 19.63 -21.41
C ASP A 235 18.02 20.25 -21.95
N ASN A 236 17.93 21.48 -22.46
CA ASN A 236 19.04 22.16 -23.11
C ASN A 236 20.14 22.58 -22.12
N GLU A 237 19.79 22.76 -20.83
CA GLU A 237 20.73 23.18 -19.80
C GLU A 237 21.38 21.99 -19.10
N SER A 238 20.58 21.01 -18.66
CA SER A 238 21.08 19.84 -17.91
C SER A 238 21.43 18.63 -18.78
N GLY A 239 21.04 18.62 -20.06
CA GLY A 239 21.16 17.46 -20.94
C GLY A 239 20.31 16.26 -20.51
N SER A 240 19.44 16.43 -19.50
CA SER A 240 18.69 15.33 -18.88
C SER A 240 17.39 15.05 -19.61
N ILE A 241 16.92 13.80 -19.52
CA ILE A 241 15.65 13.38 -20.11
C ILE A 241 14.47 14.05 -19.39
N ILE A 242 13.55 14.61 -20.19
CA ILE A 242 12.31 15.22 -19.73
C ILE A 242 11.20 14.17 -19.69
N GLY A 243 10.69 13.90 -18.50
CA GLY A 243 9.62 12.93 -18.27
C GLY A 243 8.75 13.28 -17.06
N ILE A 244 7.60 12.60 -16.96
CA ILE A 244 6.60 12.73 -15.88
C ILE A 244 6.47 11.37 -15.19
#